data_AF-A0A258C6X6-F1
#
_entry.id   AF-A0A258C6X6-F1
#
_cell.length_a   1.000
_cell.length_b   1.000
_cell.length_c   1.000
_cell.angle_alpha   90.00
_cell.angle_beta   90.00
_cell.angle_gamma   90.00
#
_symmetry.space_group_name_H-M   'P 1'
#
loop_
_entity.id
_entity.type
_entity.pdbx_description
1 polymer ?
#
loop_
_entity_poly.entity_id
_entity_poly.type
_entity_poly.pdbx_seq_one_letter_code
_entity_poly.pdbx_strand_id
1 'polypeptide(L)' 'DFEYEFQLANMNRQLVPDVESLFLTPSEKFSYISSTLVREIARLDGDVSKFVHPSVVKALAERYASK' A
#
# COMPACT_ATOMS: atom_id res chain seq x y z
N ASP A 1 -7.60 1.79 8.54
CA ASP A 1 -6.31 1.11 8.76
C ASP A 1 -6.01 0.96 10.24
N PHE A 2 -5.83 2.06 10.98
CA PHE A 2 -5.47 2.01 12.40
C PHE A 2 -6.34 1.09 13.26
N GLU A 3 -7.67 1.20 13.23
CA GLU A 3 -8.55 0.36 14.06
C GLU A 3 -8.38 -1.13 13.79
N TYR A 4 -8.29 -1.50 12.51
CA TYR A 4 -8.08 -2.89 12.08
C TYR A 4 -6.72 -3.41 12.55
N GLU A 5 -5.65 -2.67 12.27
CA GLU A 5 -4.30 -3.06 12.67
C GLU A 5 -4.12 -3.07 14.20
N PHE A 6 -4.82 -2.20 14.92
CA PHE A 6 -4.82 -2.18 16.38
C PHE A 6 -5.49 -3.43 16.97
N GLN A 7 -6.62 -3.85 16.41
CA GLN A 7 -7.25 -5.12 16.78
C GLN A 7 -6.32 -6.31 16.50
N LEU A 8 -5.67 -6.32 15.33
CA LEU A 8 -4.73 -7.36 14.94
C LEU A 8 -3.50 -7.41 15.87
N ALA A 9 -2.92 -6.27 16.22
CA ALA A 9 -1.80 -6.17 17.15
C ALA A 9 -2.16 -6.72 18.54
N ASN A 10 -3.37 -6.43 19.04
CA ASN A 10 -3.82 -6.96 20.33
C ASN A 10 -4.01 -8.48 20.30
N MET A 11 -4.51 -9.02 19.19
CA MET A 11 -4.60 -10.47 19.01
C MET A 11 -3.21 -11.10 18.94
N ASN A 12 -2.28 -10.52 18.18
CA ASN A 12 -0.91 -11.03 18.06
C ASN A 12 -0.15 -10.98 19.39
N ARG A 13 -0.42 -10.01 20.25
CA ARG A 13 0.17 -9.99 21.61
C ARG A 13 -0.23 -11.21 22.45
N GLN A 14 -1.38 -11.82 22.19
CA GLN A 14 -1.80 -13.06 22.85
C GLN A 14 -1.24 -14.31 22.16
N LEU A 15 -1.17 -14.31 20.82
CA LEU A 15 -0.76 -15.46 20.03
C LEU A 15 0.77 -15.64 19.93
N VAL A 16 1.50 -14.52 19.90
CA VAL A 16 2.96 -14.46 19.68
C VAL A 16 3.56 -13.37 20.60
N PRO A 17 3.71 -13.65 21.91
CA PRO A 17 4.06 -12.64 22.91
C PRO A 17 5.47 -12.04 22.76
N ASP A 18 6.37 -12.73 22.05
CA ASP A 18 7.75 -12.26 21.81
C ASP A 18 7.86 -11.25 20.66
N VAL A 19 6.74 -10.92 19.99
CA VAL A 19 6.69 -10.00 18.84
C VAL A 19 5.91 -8.74 19.21
N GLU A 20 6.48 -7.58 18.90
CA GLU A 20 5.84 -6.28 19.09
C GLU A 20 5.50 -5.61 17.76
N SER A 21 4.33 -4.96 17.71
CA SER A 21 3.87 -4.20 16.55
C SER A 21 4.15 -2.71 16.74
N LEU A 22 4.94 -2.13 15.84
CA LEU A 22 5.27 -0.70 15.85
C LEU A 22 4.54 0.02 14.72
N PHE A 23 3.87 1.12 15.06
CA PHE A 23 3.11 1.93 14.10
C PHE A 23 3.88 3.18 13.73
N LEU A 24 3.94 3.47 12.42
CA LEU A 24 4.53 4.69 11.88
C LEU A 24 3.48 5.42 11.04
N THR A 25 3.38 6.73 11.22
CA THR A 25 2.57 7.57 10.35
C THR A 25 3.39 7.96 9.11
N PRO A 26 2.84 7.83 7.89
CA PRO A 26 3.54 8.25 6.70
C PRO A 26 3.70 9.78 6.70
N SER A 27 4.70 10.26 5.96
CA SER A 27 4.80 11.69 5.63
C SER A 27 3.52 12.15 4.91
N GLU A 28 3.07 13.38 5.18
CA GLU A 28 1.83 13.95 4.64
C GLU A 28 1.70 13.78 3.12
N LYS A 29 2.81 13.99 2.38
CA LYS A 29 2.87 13.83 0.92
C LYS A 29 2.55 12.42 0.40
N PHE A 30 2.53 11.42 1.27
CA PHE A 30 2.24 10.02 0.95
C PHE A 30 0.97 9.50 1.62
N SER A 31 0.29 10.30 2.44
CA SER A 31 -0.87 9.89 3.24
C SER A 31 -2.07 9.42 2.43
N TYR A 32 -2.18 9.88 1.17
CA TYR A 32 -3.28 9.54 0.26
C TYR A 32 -2.96 8.39 -0.71
N ILE A 33 -1.74 7.84 -0.68
CA ILE A 33 -1.33 6.79 -1.61
C ILE A 33 -1.87 5.45 -1.12
N SER A 34 -2.69 4.79 -1.93
CA SER A 34 -3.09 3.39 -1.71
C SER A 34 -2.84 2.55 -2.97
N SER A 35 -2.40 1.30 -2.78
CA SER A 35 -2.15 0.40 -3.92
C SER A 35 -3.42 0.12 -4.74
N THR A 36 -4.60 0.13 -4.09
CA THR A 36 -5.88 -0.04 -4.78
C THR A 36 -6.15 1.12 -5.74
N LEU A 37 -5.98 2.36 -5.27
CA LEU A 37 -6.19 3.55 -6.10
C LEU A 37 -5.15 3.63 -7.23
N VAL A 38 -3.88 3.36 -6.93
CA VAL A 38 -2.81 3.35 -7.95
C VAL A 38 -3.10 2.33 -9.05
N ARG A 39 -3.51 1.10 -8.69
CA ARG A 39 -3.88 0.08 -9.69
C ARG A 39 -5.10 0.49 -10.50
N GLU A 40 -6.07 1.17 -9.90
CA GLU A 40 -7.25 1.64 -10.60
C GLU A 40 -6.92 2.73 -11.62
N ILE A 41 -6.12 3.74 -11.23
CA ILE A 41 -5.63 4.78 -12.14
C ILE A 41 -4.86 4.16 -13.30
N ALA A 42 -3.91 3.26 -13.01
CA ALA A 42 -3.11 2.59 -14.04
C ALA A 42 -3.96 1.71 -14.97
N ARG A 43 -5.01 1.05 -14.45
CA ARG A 43 -5.95 0.25 -15.26
C ARG A 43 -6.78 1.11 -16.22
N LEU A 44 -6.98 2.38 -15.89
CA LEU A 44 -7.70 3.38 -16.69
C LEU A 44 -6.75 4.26 -17.51
N ASP A 45 -5.53 3.77 -17.79
CA ASP A 45 -4.50 4.43 -18.59
C ASP A 45 -4.03 5.78 -18.02
N GLY A 46 -4.25 6.03 -16.73
CA GLY A 46 -3.77 7.22 -16.02
C GLY A 46 -2.30 7.12 -15.62
N ASP A 47 -1.62 8.27 -15.56
CA ASP A 47 -0.22 8.36 -15.12
C ASP A 47 -0.10 8.20 -13.60
N VAL A 48 0.71 7.22 -13.18
CA VAL A 48 1.01 6.92 -11.77
C VAL A 48 2.46 7.17 -11.37
N SER A 49 3.27 7.76 -12.27
CA SER A 49 4.72 7.99 -12.06
C SER A 49 5.07 8.81 -10.83
N LYS A 50 4.13 9.64 -10.34
CA LYS A 50 4.28 10.45 -9.13
C LYS A 50 4.03 9.68 -7.82
N PHE A 51 3.40 8.51 -7.91
CA PHE A 51 2.94 7.74 -6.73
C PHE A 51 3.75 6.48 -6.49
N VAL A 52 4.52 6.01 -7.48
CA VAL A 52 5.30 4.78 -7.38
C VAL A 52 6.68 4.92 -8.02
N HIS A 53 7.60 4.04 -7.62
CA HIS A 53 8.93 3.97 -8.20
C HIS A 53 8.87 3.60 -9.71
N PRO A 54 9.81 4.06 -10.57
CA PRO A 54 9.80 3.77 -12.00
C PRO A 54 9.74 2.28 -12.37
N SER A 55 10.33 1.40 -11.55
CA SER A 55 10.22 -0.05 -11.74
C SER A 55 8.78 -0.56 -11.66
N VAL A 56 7.95 0.05 -10.79
CA VAL A 56 6.54 -0.29 -10.62
C VAL A 56 5.71 0.28 -11.76
N VAL A 57 6.04 1.47 -12.27
CA VAL A 57 5.40 2.04 -13.48
C VAL A 57 5.55 1.07 -14.65
N LYS A 58 6.76 0.55 -14.87
CA LYS A 58 7.04 -0.44 -15.92
C LYS A 58 6.22 -1.71 -15.73
N ALA A 59 6.19 -2.25 -14.51
CA ALA A 59 5.45 -3.46 -14.20
C ALA A 59 3.92 -3.29 -14.37
N LEU A 60 3.37 -2.12 -14.02
CA LEU A 60 1.95 -1.82 -14.21
C LEU A 60 1.61 -1.67 -15.70
N ALA A 61 2.48 -1.01 -16.48
CA ALA A 61 2.32 -0.90 -17.92
C ALA A 61 2.32 -2.28 -18.59
N GLU A 62 3.29 -3.14 -18.26
CA GLU A 62 3.35 -4.53 -18.77
C GLU A 62 2.09 -5.33 -18.39
N ARG A 63 1.61 -5.18 -17.15
CA ARG A 63 0.41 -5.88 -16.66
C ARG A 63 -0.86 -5.50 -17.40
N TYR A 64 -1.01 -4.23 -17.79
CA TYR A 64 -2.24 -3.73 -18.43
C TYR A 64 -2.13 -3.60 -19.95
N ALA A 65 -0.94 -3.77 -20.53
CA ALA A 65 -0.72 -3.81 -21.98
C ALA A 65 -1.33 -5.06 -22.65
N SER A 66 -1.58 -6.15 -21.90
CA SER A 66 -2.18 -7.37 -22.41
C SER A 66 -3.72 -7.37 -22.37
N LYS A 67 -4.34 -6.19 -22.47
CA LYS A 67 -5.79 -6.08 -22.70
C LYS A 67 -6.14 -6.40 -24.14
#